data_AF-A0A354GJ08-F1
#
_entry.id   AF-A0A354GJ08-F1
#
_cell.length_a   1.000
_cell.length_b   1.000
_cell.length_c   1.000
_cell.angle_alpha   90.00
_cell.angle_beta   90.00
_cell.angle_gamma   90.00
#
_symmetry.space_group_name_H-M   'P 1'
#
loop_
_entity.id
_entity.type
_entity.pdbx_description
1 polymer ?
#
loop_
_entity_poly.entity_id
_entity_poly.type
_entity_poly.pdbx_seq_one_letter_code
_entity_poly.pdbx_strand_id
1 'polypeptide(L)' 'MNTLKGNQINLRAIEPEDLSFLFNIENNEQFWEVSHTQIPFSRFLLKKY' A
#
# COMPACT_ATOMS: atom_id res chain seq x y z
N MET A 1 -16.95 6.24 -13.33
CA MET A 1 -15.50 6.01 -13.14
C MET A 1 -15.11 4.73 -13.85
N ASN A 2 -14.59 4.80 -15.08
CA ASN A 2 -14.23 3.63 -15.90
C ASN A 2 -12.72 3.34 -15.91
N THR A 3 -11.91 4.09 -15.15
CA THR A 3 -10.44 3.99 -15.15
C THR A 3 -9.89 2.92 -14.20
N LEU A 4 -10.71 2.38 -13.30
CA LEU A 4 -10.28 1.43 -12.28
C LEU A 4 -10.59 -0.04 -12.63
N LYS A 5 -11.33 -0.31 -13.70
CA LYS A 5 -11.68 -1.67 -14.13
C LYS A 5 -11.03 -1.99 -15.47
N GLY A 6 -10.11 -2.96 -15.48
CA GLY A 6 -9.51 -3.52 -16.69
C GLY A 6 -10.07 -4.91 -17.00
N ASN A 7 -9.60 -5.53 -18.09
CA ASN A 7 -10.07 -6.87 -18.49
C ASN A 7 -9.70 -7.98 -17.50
N GLN A 8 -8.58 -7.84 -16.78
CA GLN A 8 -8.06 -8.86 -15.86
C GLN A 8 -7.88 -8.36 -14.43
N ILE A 9 -7.79 -7.03 -14.25
CA ILE A 9 -7.45 -6.41 -12.97
C ILE A 9 -8.44 -5.30 -12.69
N ASN A 10 -8.96 -5.28 -11.46
CA ASN A 10 -9.79 -4.21 -10.95
C ASN A 10 -9.10 -3.57 -9.76
N LEU A 11 -8.96 -2.25 -9.81
CA LEU A 11 -8.48 -1.43 -8.71
C LEU A 11 -9.67 -1.08 -7.82
N ARG A 12 -9.43 -1.15 -6.51
CA ARG A 12 -10.38 -0.78 -5.47
C ARG A 12 -9.69 0.07 -4.41
N ALA A 13 -10.48 0.71 -3.56
CA ALA A 13 -9.96 1.34 -2.35
C ALA A 13 -9.32 0.29 -1.43
N ILE A 14 -8.37 0.74 -0.61
CA ILE A 14 -7.69 -0.08 0.40
C ILE A 14 -8.70 -0.42 1.50
N GLU A 15 -8.72 -1.68 1.92
CA GLU A 15 -9.51 -2.16 3.05
C GLU A 15 -8.60 -2.53 4.24
N PRO A 16 -9.14 -2.61 5.46
CA PRO A 16 -8.34 -2.90 6.66
C PRO A 16 -7.49 -4.18 6.56
N GLU A 17 -7.96 -5.19 5.84
CA GLU A 17 -7.27 -6.46 5.65
C GLU A 17 -5.98 -6.31 4.81
N ASP A 18 -5.94 -5.33 3.89
CA ASP A 18 -4.79 -5.08 3.01
C ASP A 18 -3.62 -4.40 3.75
N LEU A 19 -3.89 -3.77 4.90
CA LEU A 19 -2.87 -3.04 5.67
C LEU A 19 -1.70 -3.93 6.09
N SER A 20 -1.93 -5.24 6.24
CA SER A 20 -0.85 -6.19 6.55
C SER A 20 0.13 -6.35 5.39
N PHE A 21 -0.39 -6.40 4.16
CA PHE A 21 0.42 -6.45 2.95
C PHE A 21 1.16 -5.12 2.75
N LEU A 22 0.44 -4.00 2.89
CA LEU A 22 1.02 -2.66 2.77
C LEU A 22 2.14 -2.45 3.79
N PHE A 23 1.94 -2.85 5.05
CA PHE A 23 2.97 -2.78 6.09
C PHE A 23 4.26 -3.52 5.70
N ASN A 24 4.15 -4.71 5.11
CA ASN A 24 5.33 -5.48 4.72
C ASN A 24 6.10 -4.82 3.58
N ILE A 25 5.41 -4.20 2.62
CA ILE A 25 6.05 -3.51 1.49
C ILE A 25 6.69 -2.20 1.93
N GLU A 26 5.96 -1.35 2.64
CA GLU A 26 6.44 -0.03 3.05
C GLU A 26 7.64 -0.10 4.01
N ASN A 27 7.73 -1.17 4.80
CA ASN A 27 8.85 -1.41 5.72
C ASN A 27 9.96 -2.28 5.12
N ASN A 28 9.89 -2.64 3.84
CA ASN A 28 11.00 -3.32 3.17
C ASN A 28 11.96 -2.29 2.58
N GLU A 29 13.15 -2.19 3.16
CA GLU A 29 14.21 -1.25 2.75
C GLU A 29 14.63 -1.42 1.29
N GLN A 30 14.47 -2.62 0.72
CA GLN A 30 14.77 -2.88 -0.69
C GLN A 30 13.91 -2.03 -1.65
N PHE A 31 12.73 -1.58 -1.21
CA PHE A 31 11.84 -0.75 -2.03
C PHE A 31 11.99 0.75 -1.75
N TRP A 32 12.81 1.15 -0.77
CA TRP A 32 12.93 2.57 -0.39
C TRP A 32 13.54 3.44 -1.49
N GLU A 33 14.38 2.88 -2.35
CA GLU A 33 14.97 3.60 -3.51
C GLU A 33 13.92 4.09 -4.51
N VAL A 34 12.77 3.42 -4.60
CA VAL A 34 11.65 3.77 -5.48
C VAL A 34 10.43 4.27 -4.72
N SER A 35 10.50 4.31 -3.38
CA SER A 35 9.44 4.87 -2.54
C SER A 35 9.63 6.38 -2.36
N HIS A 36 8.57 7.03 -1.90
CA HIS A 36 8.64 8.43 -1.45
C HIS A 36 9.11 8.57 0.00
N THR A 37 9.36 7.45 0.70
CA THR A 37 9.82 7.41 2.08
C THR A 37 11.08 6.55 2.23
N GLN A 38 11.87 6.85 3.25
CA GLN A 38 13.01 6.03 3.72
C GLN A 38 12.89 5.75 5.22
N ILE A 39 11.68 5.87 5.77
CA ILE A 39 11.38 5.60 7.16
C ILE A 39 10.30 4.53 7.28
N PRO A 40 10.40 3.63 8.27
CA PRO A 40 9.43 2.58 8.49
C PRO A 40 8.07 3.15 8.95
N PHE A 41 6.98 2.55 8.48
CA PHE A 41 5.62 2.88 8.90
C PHE A 41 5.17 1.97 10.04
N SER A 42 4.65 2.57 11.13
CA SER A 42 3.98 1.79 12.19
C SER A 42 2.60 1.30 11.74
N ARG A 43 2.16 0.14 12.26
CA ARG A 43 0.79 -0.36 12.03
C ARG A 43 -0.29 0.62 12.49
N PHE A 44 -0.01 1.42 13.52
CA PHE A 44 -0.93 2.43 14.01
C PHE A 44 -1.11 3.57 13.00
N LEU A 45 -0.02 4.01 12.35
CA LEU A 45 -0.08 5.04 11.33
C LEU A 45 -0.82 4.55 10.08
N LEU A 46 -0.58 3.30 9.65
CA LEU A 46 -1.27 2.71 8.49
C LEU A 46 -2.78 2.57 8.69
N LYS A 47 -3.25 2.36 9.93
CA LYS A 47 -4.69 2.32 10.25
C LYS A 47 -5.39 3.68 10.16
N LYS A 48 -4.65 4.78 9.96
CA LYS A 48 -5.21 6.14 9.82
C LYS A 48 -5.36 6.59 8.36
N TYR A 49 -4.89 5.78 7.41
CA TYR A 49 -5.22 5.96 6.00
C TYR A 49 -6.70 5.66 5.77
#